data_AF-A0A962ZRF6-F1
#
_entry.id   AF-A0A962ZRF6-F1
#
_cell.length_a   1.000
_cell.length_b   1.000
_cell.length_c   1.000
_cell.angle_alpha   90.00
_cell.angle_beta   90.00
_cell.angle_gamma   90.00
#
_symmetry.space_group_name_H-M   'P 1'
#
loop_
_entity.id
_entity.type
_entity.pdbx_description
1 polymer ?
#
loop_
_entity_poly.entity_id
_entity_poly.type
_entity_poly.pdbx_seq_one_letter_code
_entity_poly.pdbx_strand_id
1 'polypeptide(L)'
;MSCMDGTGWSSLGSTPNLSDWRASDSVSLDLDAGTYWFAWRVSNVIPGGSSNPAGLLAEILWSGGSNVSSSAWEVSDDHSNWSAATSYGSNGGANIWTSVNGGPVAGIGTDANWLWTSYNNNIEMDNTAWFRTSVTISQVQVPEPGTLALLGLGLAGIGFSRRRKI
;
A
#
# COMPACT_ATOMS: atom_id res chain seq x y z
N MET A 1 -18.14 -2.89 -8.07
CA MET A 1 -16.70 -3.21 -7.89
C MET A 1 -16.64 -4.42 -6.97
N SER A 2 -16.07 -5.56 -7.38
CA SER A 2 -16.01 -6.74 -6.50
C SER A 2 -14.82 -6.58 -5.54
N CYS A 3 -15.09 -6.55 -4.24
CA CYS A 3 -14.03 -6.63 -3.23
C CYS A 3 -13.46 -8.04 -3.22
N MET A 4 -12.13 -8.18 -3.13
CA MET A 4 -11.52 -9.47 -2.76
C MET A 4 -11.59 -9.60 -1.24
N ASP A 5 -12.23 -10.65 -0.75
CA ASP A 5 -12.18 -11.01 0.67
C ASP A 5 -10.86 -11.72 1.00
N GLY A 6 -10.63 -12.05 2.28
CA GLY A 6 -9.41 -12.71 2.74
C GLY A 6 -9.10 -14.04 2.04
N THR A 7 -10.08 -14.73 1.45
CA THR A 7 -9.83 -15.97 0.69
C THR A 7 -9.27 -15.67 -0.71
N GLY A 8 -9.62 -14.51 -1.27
CA GLY A 8 -9.09 -14.01 -2.54
C GLY A 8 -7.61 -13.62 -2.51
N TRP A 9 -7.03 -13.36 -1.33
CA TRP A 9 -5.61 -12.99 -1.19
C TRP A 9 -4.65 -14.10 -1.63
N SER A 10 -5.08 -15.36 -1.51
CA SER A 10 -4.31 -16.51 -1.99
C SER A 10 -4.07 -16.48 -3.50
N SER A 11 -5.01 -15.92 -4.27
CA SER A 11 -4.86 -15.75 -5.72
C SER A 11 -3.79 -14.74 -6.11
N LEU A 12 -3.41 -13.87 -5.16
CA LEU A 12 -2.35 -12.87 -5.31
C LEU A 12 -1.02 -13.35 -4.69
N GLY A 13 -0.93 -14.63 -4.32
CA GLY A 13 0.28 -15.23 -3.75
C GLY A 13 0.51 -14.93 -2.27
N SER A 14 -0.47 -14.37 -1.56
CA SER A 14 -0.39 -14.10 -0.12
C SER A 14 -1.16 -15.16 0.68
N THR A 15 -0.58 -15.64 1.78
CA THR A 15 -1.30 -16.42 2.80
C THR A 15 -1.63 -15.51 3.98
N PRO A 16 -2.86 -14.97 4.07
CA PRO A 16 -3.18 -13.99 5.10
C PRO A 16 -3.12 -14.60 6.51
N ASN A 17 -2.66 -13.82 7.48
CA ASN A 17 -2.63 -14.17 8.88
C ASN A 17 -3.99 -13.93 9.53
N LEU A 18 -4.94 -14.81 9.22
CA LEU A 18 -6.32 -14.71 9.70
C LEU A 18 -6.48 -14.87 11.23
N SER A 19 -5.45 -15.36 11.93
CA SER A 19 -5.51 -15.65 13.37
C SER A 19 -4.67 -14.72 14.24
N ASP A 20 -3.79 -13.92 13.66
CA ASP A 20 -2.93 -13.00 14.41
C ASP A 20 -2.84 -11.64 13.71
N TRP A 21 -3.73 -10.74 14.13
CA TRP A 21 -3.80 -9.36 13.65
C TRP A 21 -2.52 -8.56 13.94
N ARG A 22 -1.64 -9.06 14.82
CA ARG A 22 -0.39 -8.39 15.18
C ARG A 22 0.70 -8.55 14.12
N ALA A 23 0.52 -9.51 13.21
CA ALA A 23 1.41 -9.68 12.07
C ALA A 23 0.84 -8.95 10.86
N SER A 24 1.71 -8.30 10.07
CA SER A 24 1.31 -7.77 8.77
C SER A 24 1.17 -8.88 7.74
N ASP A 25 0.23 -8.70 6.81
CA ASP A 25 0.18 -9.45 5.56
C ASP A 25 0.72 -8.60 4.41
N SER A 26 1.30 -9.26 3.40
CA SER A 26 1.86 -8.59 2.23
C SER A 26 1.47 -9.28 0.94
N VAL A 27 1.15 -8.49 -0.07
CA VAL A 27 0.84 -8.95 -1.42
C VAL A 27 1.58 -8.09 -2.43
N SER A 28 2.03 -8.69 -3.54
CA SER A 28 2.69 -7.98 -4.63
C SER A 28 1.82 -8.01 -5.88
N LEU A 29 1.73 -6.89 -6.56
CA LEU A 29 0.94 -6.70 -7.78
C LEU A 29 1.83 -6.07 -8.84
N ASP A 30 1.83 -6.66 -10.04
CA ASP A 30 2.45 -6.05 -11.22
C ASP A 30 1.43 -5.10 -11.84
N LEU A 31 1.74 -3.80 -11.80
CA LEU A 31 0.89 -2.74 -12.33
C LEU A 31 1.68 -1.93 -13.36
N ASP A 32 1.02 -1.58 -14.47
CA ASP A 32 1.57 -0.64 -15.44
C ASP A 32 1.64 0.79 -14.85
N ALA A 33 2.25 1.72 -15.59
CA ALA A 33 2.17 3.12 -15.22
C ALA A 33 0.72 3.62 -15.24
N GLY A 34 0.31 4.33 -14.19
CA GLY A 34 -1.07 4.77 -14.02
C GLY A 34 -1.41 5.17 -12.60
N THR A 35 -2.65 5.62 -12.41
CA THR A 35 -3.21 5.90 -11.07
C THR A 35 -4.14 4.77 -10.67
N TYR A 36 -3.86 4.18 -9.52
CA TYR A 36 -4.62 3.06 -8.98
C TYR A 36 -5.21 3.42 -7.63
N TRP A 37 -6.42 2.94 -7.39
CA TRP A 37 -7.10 3.05 -6.10
C TRP A 37 -7.01 1.73 -5.36
N PHE A 38 -6.59 1.80 -4.11
CA PHE A 38 -6.59 0.68 -3.19
C PHE A 38 -7.60 0.95 -2.10
N ALA A 39 -8.41 -0.05 -1.77
CA ALA A 39 -9.40 0.05 -0.71
C ALA A 39 -9.38 -1.20 0.16
N TRP A 40 -9.54 -1.01 1.46
CA TRP A 40 -9.62 -2.07 2.46
C TRP A 40 -10.92 -1.94 3.21
N ARG A 41 -11.52 -3.08 3.52
CA ARG A 41 -12.58 -3.18 4.52
C ARG A 41 -12.00 -3.82 5.76
N VAL A 42 -12.02 -3.10 6.87
CA VAL A 42 -11.68 -3.63 8.19
C VAL A 42 -12.97 -3.90 8.94
N SER A 43 -13.05 -5.01 9.66
CA SER A 43 -14.20 -5.35 10.48
C SER A 43 -13.75 -6.01 11.76
N ASN A 44 -14.35 -5.61 12.87
CA ASN A 44 -14.14 -6.29 14.14
C ASN A 44 -14.89 -7.62 14.17
N VAL A 45 -14.25 -8.65 14.74
CA VAL A 45 -14.86 -9.98 14.90
C VAL A 45 -15.92 -9.99 16.02
N ILE A 46 -15.70 -9.17 17.04
CA ILE A 46 -16.64 -8.91 18.15
C ILE A 46 -17.04 -7.43 18.11
N PRO A 47 -18.10 -7.01 18.83
CA PRO A 47 -18.44 -5.59 18.90
C PRO A 47 -17.23 -4.74 19.26
N GLY A 48 -17.13 -3.59 18.60
CA GLY A 48 -16.08 -2.62 18.83
C GLY A 48 -16.06 -2.21 20.30
N GLY A 49 -14.85 -1.96 20.79
CA GLY A 49 -14.59 -1.32 22.07
C GLY A 49 -13.56 -0.20 21.90
N SER A 50 -13.42 0.67 22.91
CA SER A 50 -12.27 1.59 23.01
C SER A 50 -10.92 0.86 22.95
N SER A 51 -10.93 -0.46 23.20
CA SER A 51 -9.79 -1.37 23.13
C SER A 51 -9.82 -2.32 21.92
N ASN A 52 -10.83 -2.20 21.05
CA ASN A 52 -11.01 -3.01 19.84
C ASN A 52 -11.65 -2.17 18.72
N PRO A 53 -11.02 -1.07 18.26
CA PRO A 53 -11.57 -0.28 17.16
C PRO A 53 -11.27 -0.94 15.80
N ALA A 54 -12.15 -0.70 14.81
CA ALA A 54 -11.87 -1.06 13.42
C ALA A 54 -10.78 -0.13 12.86
N GLY A 55 -9.52 -0.56 13.01
CA GLY A 55 -8.35 0.21 12.59
C GLY A 55 -7.54 -0.44 11.48
N LEU A 56 -6.91 0.38 10.63
CA LEU A 56 -6.02 -0.07 9.58
C LEU A 56 -4.61 0.48 9.80
N LEU A 57 -3.62 -0.39 9.70
CA LEU A 57 -2.23 -0.02 9.51
C LEU A 57 -1.74 -0.63 8.19
N ALA A 58 -1.22 0.21 7.30
CA ALA A 58 -0.81 -0.23 5.97
C ALA A 58 0.33 0.61 5.40
N GLU A 59 1.06 0.00 4.48
CA GLU A 59 2.08 0.62 3.65
C GLU A 59 2.02 0.02 2.25
N ILE A 60 2.09 0.87 1.22
CA ILE A 60 2.18 0.49 -0.18
C ILE A 60 3.57 0.89 -0.66
N LEU A 61 4.31 -0.06 -1.22
CA LEU A 61 5.66 0.15 -1.75
C LEU A 61 5.67 -0.07 -3.26
N TRP A 62 6.41 0.76 -3.98
CA TRP A 62 6.71 0.54 -5.40
C TRP A 62 8.11 1.06 -5.74
N SER A 63 8.56 0.81 -6.97
CA SER A 63 9.84 1.31 -7.44
C SER A 63 9.90 2.83 -7.37
N GLY A 64 10.71 3.36 -6.45
CA GLY A 64 10.93 4.80 -6.29
C GLY A 64 9.93 5.52 -5.39
N GLY A 65 9.05 4.82 -4.66
CA GLY A 65 8.15 5.49 -3.72
C GLY A 65 7.45 4.57 -2.73
N SER A 66 6.84 5.21 -1.74
CA SER A 66 5.97 4.58 -0.74
C SER A 66 4.75 5.46 -0.49
N ASN A 67 3.66 4.84 -0.07
CA ASN A 67 2.46 5.50 0.40
C ASN A 67 2.03 4.80 1.69
N VAL A 68 2.25 5.48 2.80
CA VAL A 68 1.95 4.97 4.13
C VAL A 68 0.57 5.46 4.59
N SER A 69 -0.11 4.61 5.34
CA SER A 69 -1.35 4.96 6.03
C SER A 69 -1.16 6.24 6.87
N SER A 70 -1.95 7.27 6.54
CA SER A 70 -1.90 8.59 7.15
C SER A 70 -3.25 9.29 7.03
N SER A 71 -3.41 10.46 7.67
CA SER A 71 -4.65 11.24 7.55
C SER A 71 -4.92 11.82 6.15
N ALA A 72 -4.01 11.59 5.19
CA ALA A 72 -4.24 11.88 3.78
C ALA A 72 -5.08 10.81 3.08
N TRP A 73 -5.23 9.62 3.68
CA TRP A 73 -6.13 8.58 3.18
C TRP A 73 -7.58 8.94 3.50
N GLU A 74 -8.52 8.30 2.82
CA GLU A 74 -9.94 8.49 3.06
C GLU A 74 -10.52 7.32 3.85
N VAL A 75 -11.52 7.60 4.68
CA VAL A 75 -12.29 6.62 5.46
C VAL A 75 -13.79 6.78 5.24
N SER A 76 -14.53 5.68 5.34
CA SER A 76 -15.98 5.62 5.28
C SER A 76 -16.51 4.47 6.15
N ASP A 77 -17.60 4.69 6.87
CA ASP A 77 -18.34 3.68 7.64
C ASP A 77 -19.42 2.97 6.79
N ASP A 78 -19.93 3.66 5.77
CA ASP A 78 -21.04 3.21 4.91
C ASP A 78 -20.64 2.93 3.45
N HIS A 79 -19.34 3.01 3.13
CA HIS A 79 -18.75 2.87 1.79
C HIS A 79 -19.23 3.92 0.76
N SER A 80 -19.99 4.92 1.18
CA SER A 80 -20.66 5.89 0.31
C SER A 80 -20.18 7.31 0.59
N ASN A 81 -20.07 7.66 1.87
CA ASN A 81 -19.61 8.95 2.35
C ASN A 81 -18.16 8.83 2.80
N TRP A 82 -17.26 9.46 2.05
CA TRP A 82 -15.82 9.43 2.30
C TRP A 82 -15.37 10.74 2.93
N SER A 83 -14.53 10.62 3.95
CA SER A 83 -13.92 11.74 4.66
C SER A 83 -12.44 11.46 4.90
N ALA A 84 -11.66 12.45 5.33
CA ALA A 84 -10.27 12.22 5.69
C ALA A 84 -10.17 11.23 6.86
N ALA A 85 -9.27 10.25 6.76
CA ALA A 85 -9.02 9.29 7.81
C ALA A 85 -8.48 10.00 9.06
N THR A 86 -8.95 9.59 10.24
CA THR A 86 -8.36 10.08 11.48
C THR A 86 -7.12 9.23 11.80
N SER A 87 -6.00 9.87 12.10
CA SER A 87 -4.76 9.21 12.50
C SER A 87 -4.70 9.11 14.02
N TYR A 88 -4.43 7.92 14.54
CA TYR A 88 -4.31 7.70 15.99
C TYR A 88 -2.87 7.78 16.48
N GLY A 89 -1.94 7.22 15.72
CA GLY A 89 -0.53 7.23 16.07
C GLY A 89 0.30 6.32 15.17
N SER A 90 1.60 6.54 15.18
CA SER A 90 2.55 5.83 14.33
C SER A 90 2.74 4.38 14.72
N ASN A 91 3.20 3.56 13.78
CA ASN A 91 3.59 2.18 14.03
C ASN A 91 4.77 2.13 15.02
N GLY A 92 4.56 1.51 16.18
CA GLY A 92 5.54 1.51 17.28
C GLY A 92 5.49 2.74 18.20
N GLY A 93 4.58 3.69 17.95
CA GLY A 93 4.33 4.83 18.83
C GLY A 93 3.54 4.47 20.10
N ALA A 94 3.28 5.46 20.95
CA ALA A 94 2.47 5.28 22.16
C ALA A 94 0.97 5.15 21.82
N ASN A 95 0.53 3.93 21.47
CA ASN A 95 -0.85 3.62 21.13
C ASN A 95 -1.27 2.22 21.63
N ILE A 96 -2.58 1.96 21.63
CA ILE A 96 -3.17 0.68 22.10
C ILE A 96 -2.59 -0.54 21.38
N TRP A 97 -2.37 -0.45 20.06
CA TRP A 97 -1.88 -1.59 19.28
C TRP A 97 -0.42 -1.90 19.58
N THR A 98 0.43 -0.88 19.72
CA THR A 98 1.82 -1.05 20.14
C THR A 98 1.91 -1.61 21.55
N SER A 99 1.03 -1.17 22.46
CA SER A 99 0.96 -1.72 23.83
C SER A 99 0.61 -3.20 23.85
N VAL A 100 -0.32 -3.65 22.98
CA VAL A 100 -0.75 -5.04 22.94
C VAL A 100 0.23 -5.91 22.15
N ASN A 101 0.86 -5.37 21.11
CA ASN A 101 1.85 -6.07 20.30
C ASN A 101 3.22 -6.15 20.98
N GLY A 102 3.52 -5.25 21.92
CA GLY A 102 4.83 -5.13 22.56
C GLY A 102 5.89 -4.44 21.69
N GLY A 103 5.46 -3.70 20.67
CA GLY A 103 6.34 -3.02 19.71
C GLY A 103 5.65 -2.71 18.37
N PRO A 104 6.40 -2.17 17.40
CA PRO A 104 5.89 -1.95 16.05
C PRO A 104 5.46 -3.27 15.39
N VAL A 105 4.44 -3.22 14.55
CA VAL A 105 4.08 -4.30 13.63
C VAL A 105 5.21 -4.45 12.61
N ALA A 106 5.88 -5.59 12.61
CA ALA A 106 6.96 -5.88 11.66
C ALA A 106 6.42 -5.90 10.23
N GLY A 107 7.24 -5.49 9.25
CA GLY A 107 6.85 -5.48 7.83
C GLY A 107 6.15 -4.19 7.37
N ILE A 108 5.82 -3.27 8.28
CA ILE A 108 5.25 -1.95 7.97
C ILE A 108 6.16 -0.87 8.55
N GLY A 109 6.48 0.16 7.76
CA GLY A 109 7.31 1.29 8.17
C GLY A 109 6.80 2.01 9.43
N THR A 110 7.72 2.57 10.22
CA THR A 110 7.40 3.32 11.45
C THR A 110 6.69 4.65 11.18
N ASP A 111 6.75 5.14 9.95
CA ASP A 111 6.10 6.39 9.53
C ASP A 111 4.62 6.18 9.19
N ALA A 112 4.18 4.92 9.05
CA ALA A 112 2.77 4.57 8.90
C ALA A 112 2.00 4.83 10.20
N ASN A 113 0.75 5.25 10.08
CA ASN A 113 -0.11 5.52 11.22
C ASN A 113 -1.31 4.59 11.21
N TRP A 114 -1.71 4.16 12.40
CA TRP A 114 -3.02 3.56 12.60
C TRP A 114 -4.11 4.55 12.23
N LEU A 115 -4.95 4.15 11.28
CA LEU A 115 -6.11 4.88 10.80
C LEU A 115 -7.39 4.26 11.34
N TRP A 116 -8.40 5.11 11.54
CA TRP A 116 -9.72 4.74 12.05
C TRP A 116 -10.78 5.78 11.63
N THR A 117 -12.05 5.53 11.97
CA THR A 117 -13.13 6.51 11.79
C THR A 117 -13.10 7.58 12.90
N SER A 118 -13.86 8.66 12.71
CA SER A 118 -14.05 9.70 13.72
C SER A 118 -14.81 9.25 14.97
N TYR A 119 -15.47 8.08 14.95
CA TYR A 119 -16.34 7.57 16.02
C TYR A 119 -15.74 6.42 16.83
N ASN A 120 -14.50 6.00 16.56
CA ASN A 120 -14.01 4.72 17.08
C ASN A 120 -13.86 4.63 18.62
N ASN A 121 -13.82 5.76 19.35
CA ASN A 121 -13.72 5.79 20.81
C ASN A 121 -15.05 6.16 21.49
N ASN A 122 -16.16 6.08 20.76
CA ASN A 122 -17.51 6.37 21.26
C ASN A 122 -18.24 5.07 21.67
N ILE A 123 -19.32 5.18 22.44
CA ILE A 123 -20.22 4.06 22.77
C ILE A 123 -20.91 3.45 21.54
N GLU A 124 -20.99 4.21 20.45
CA GLU A 124 -21.57 3.83 19.14
C GLU A 124 -20.49 3.67 18.08
N MET A 125 -19.37 3.04 18.43
CA MET A 125 -18.26 2.92 17.48
C MET A 125 -18.55 2.01 16.29
N ASP A 126 -17.91 2.33 15.18
CA ASP A 126 -18.04 1.57 13.95
C ASP A 126 -17.37 0.20 14.07
N ASN A 127 -18.16 -0.86 13.83
CA ASN A 127 -17.66 -2.23 13.75
C ASN A 127 -16.98 -2.54 12.42
N THR A 128 -17.15 -1.66 11.44
CA THR A 128 -16.61 -1.80 10.09
C THR A 128 -16.16 -0.44 9.62
N ALA A 129 -15.00 -0.38 8.99
CA ALA A 129 -14.49 0.82 8.35
C ALA A 129 -13.89 0.47 7.00
N TRP A 130 -14.12 1.33 6.03
CA TRP A 130 -13.50 1.29 4.72
C TRP A 130 -12.43 2.35 4.65
N PHE A 131 -11.25 1.98 4.18
CA PHE A 131 -10.16 2.92 3.95
C PHE A 131 -9.78 2.86 2.49
N ARG A 132 -9.41 4.00 1.91
CA ARG A 132 -8.85 4.01 0.55
C ARG A 132 -7.77 5.06 0.38
N THR A 133 -6.93 4.83 -0.61
CA THR A 133 -5.93 5.77 -1.08
C THR A 133 -5.72 5.59 -2.57
N SER A 134 -5.09 6.58 -3.20
CA SER A 134 -4.63 6.46 -4.59
C SER A 134 -3.12 6.56 -4.66
N VAL A 135 -2.53 5.79 -5.57
CA VAL A 135 -1.10 5.82 -5.88
C VAL A 135 -0.95 6.02 -7.37
N THR A 136 -0.05 6.94 -7.75
CA THR A 136 0.32 7.16 -9.15
C THR A 136 1.71 6.58 -9.40
N ILE A 137 1.76 5.51 -10.19
CA ILE A 137 2.99 4.87 -10.64
C ILE A 137 3.42 5.59 -11.93
N SER A 138 4.55 6.27 -11.87
CA SER A 138 5.12 6.95 -13.04
C SER A 138 5.94 5.99 -13.88
N GLN A 139 5.85 6.11 -15.19
CA GLN A 139 6.75 5.39 -16.08
C GLN A 139 8.18 5.89 -15.85
N VAL A 140 9.04 5.02 -15.34
CA VAL A 140 10.47 5.31 -15.27
C VAL A 140 10.98 5.38 -16.70
N GLN A 141 11.34 6.59 -17.14
CA GLN A 141 12.06 6.77 -18.39
C GLN A 141 13.45 6.18 -18.17
N VAL A 142 13.64 4.94 -18.60
CA VAL A 142 14.99 4.37 -18.71
C VAL A 142 15.63 5.11 -19.88
N PRO A 143 16.68 5.93 -19.66
CA PRO A 143 17.39 6.53 -20.78
C PRO A 143 17.81 5.40 -21.70
N GLU A 144 17.55 5.56 -23.01
CA GLU A 144 17.86 4.53 -24.00
C GLU A 144 19.25 3.97 -23.71
N PRO A 145 19.39 2.64 -23.56
CA PRO A 145 20.64 2.08 -23.12
C PRO A 145 21.71 2.52 -24.10
N GLY A 146 22.86 3.00 -23.60
CA GLY A 146 23.98 3.45 -24.44
C GLY A 146 24.44 2.40 -25.46
N THR A 147 23.95 1.16 -25.36
CA THR A 147 24.02 0.12 -26.37
C THR A 147 23.39 0.51 -27.71
N LEU A 148 22.31 1.30 -27.76
CA LEU A 148 21.77 1.82 -29.03
C LEU A 148 22.72 2.81 -29.69
N ALA A 149 23.32 3.71 -28.89
CA ALA A 149 24.35 4.62 -29.36
C ALA A 149 25.61 3.85 -29.82
N LEU A 150 26.06 2.86 -29.05
CA LEU A 150 27.19 2.00 -29.39
C LEU A 150 26.92 1.11 -30.60
N LEU A 151 25.70 0.60 -30.76
CA LEU A 151 25.26 -0.17 -31.93
C LEU A 151 25.28 0.72 -33.17
N GLY A 152 24.75 1.94 -33.06
CA GLY A 152 24.78 2.95 -34.13
C GLY A 152 26.20 3.33 -34.52
N LEU A 153 27.08 3.59 -33.54
CA LEU A 153 28.50 3.88 -33.77
C LEU A 153 29.25 2.68 -34.37
N GLY A 154 28.96 1.46 -33.91
CA GLY A 154 29.53 0.23 -34.45
C GLY A 154 29.15 0.03 -35.91
N LEU A 155 27.87 0.20 -36.26
CA LEU A 155 27.38 0.14 -37.64
C LEU A 155 27.99 1.23 -38.52
N ALA A 156 28.09 2.46 -38.01
CA ALA A 156 28.74 3.56 -38.72
C ALA A 156 30.23 3.23 -38.98
N GLY A 157 30.96 2.74 -37.98
CA GLY A 157 32.36 2.32 -38.10
C GLY A 157 32.58 1.21 -39.14
N ILE A 158 31.69 0.22 -39.20
CA ILE A 158 31.70 -0.84 -40.22
C ILE A 158 31.40 -0.26 -41.61
N GLY A 159 30.42 0.64 -41.71
CA GLY A 159 30.06 1.31 -42.97
C GLY A 159 31.22 2.13 -43.55
N PHE A 160 31.95 2.87 -42.72
CA PHE A 160 33.15 3.62 -43.13
C PHE A 160 34.31 2.69 -43.53
N SER A 161 34.45 1.54 -42.88
CA SER A 161 35.51 0.57 -43.19
C SER A 161 35.32 -0.07 -44.57
N ARG A 162 34.08 -0.26 -45.05
CA ARG A 162 33.82 -0.76 -46.41
C ARG A 162 34.17 0.25 -47.51
N ARG A 163 34.07 1.56 -47.25
CA ARG A 163 34.39 2.61 -48.25
C ARG A 163 35.88 2.76 -48.54
N ARG A 164 36.78 2.23 -47.69
CA ARG A 164 38.23 2.27 -47.89
C ARG A 164 38.79 1.09 -48.70
N LYS A 165 37.96 0.12 -49.08
CA LYS A 165 38.35 -1.09 -49.83
C LYS A 165 37.95 -1.06 -51.31
N ILE A 166 37.47 0.07 -51.81
CA ILE A 166 37.25 0.35 -53.24
C ILE A 166 38.17 1.52 -53.60
#